data_AF-A0A822BXH9-F1
#
_entry.id   AF-A0A822BXH9-F1
#
_cell.length_a   1.000
_cell.length_b   1.000
_cell.length_c   1.000
_cell.angle_alpha   90.00
_cell.angle_beta   90.00
_cell.angle_gamma   90.00
#
_symmetry.space_group_name_H-M   'P 1'
#
loop_
_entity.id
_entity.type
_entity.pdbx_description
1 polymer ?
#
loop_
_entity_poly.entity_id
_entity_poly.type
_entity_poly.pdbx_seq_one_letter_code
_entity_poly.pdbx_strand_id
1 'polypeptide(L)'
;RYVYEFRGRLNYLRNNLLQFHQLNWIDSQTRAIIIQFTLYNSNSQLFISINLLTEFSSTDGIELQSRFEPISFQVFTSLFQLICMIFYMIFIISMMVIEIQSLIKLKIVYFRNVWSFINLGIISCSWANIGIYIWRYG
;
A
#
# COMPACT_ATOMS: atom_id res chain seq x y z
N ARG A 1 13.74 19.89 10.26
CA ARG A 1 13.19 18.52 10.37
C ARG A 1 14.26 17.66 11.02
N TYR A 2 14.11 17.30 12.29
CA TYR A 2 15.06 16.43 12.99
C TYR A 2 14.66 14.98 12.74
N VAL A 3 15.56 14.17 12.19
CA VAL A 3 15.35 12.74 11.96
C VAL A 3 16.46 12.02 12.71
N TYR A 4 16.08 11.08 13.56
CA TYR A 4 17.03 10.24 14.28
C TYR A 4 16.81 8.79 13.90
N GLU A 5 17.85 8.14 13.37
CA GLU A 5 17.82 6.73 13.02
C GLU A 5 18.27 5.88 14.21
N PHE A 6 17.35 5.08 14.76
CA PHE A 6 17.70 4.10 15.76
C PHE A 6 18.45 2.94 15.11
N ARG A 7 19.76 2.84 15.37
CA ARG A 7 20.62 1.72 14.95
C ARG A 7 21.43 1.21 16.14
N GLY A 8 21.51 -0.11 16.35
CA GLY A 8 22.41 -0.74 17.33
C GLY A 8 21.75 -1.51 18.48
N ARG A 9 22.54 -1.79 19.52
CA ARG A 9 22.16 -2.62 20.69
C ARG A 9 21.23 -1.85 21.64
N LEU A 10 20.30 -2.55 22.30
CA LEU A 10 19.31 -1.98 23.24
C LEU A 10 19.91 -1.03 24.29
N ASN A 11 21.10 -1.32 24.83
CA ASN A 11 21.73 -0.48 25.84
C ASN A 11 22.12 0.90 25.30
N TYR A 12 22.61 0.98 24.05
CA TYR A 12 22.93 2.25 23.41
C TYR A 12 21.66 3.04 23.10
N LEU A 13 20.62 2.37 22.61
CA LEU A 13 19.33 3.01 22.35
C LEU A 13 18.74 3.61 23.63
N ARG A 14 18.81 2.87 24.74
CA ARG A 14 18.35 3.36 26.05
C ARG A 14 19.11 4.59 26.50
N ASN A 15 20.44 4.60 26.37
CA ASN A 15 21.25 5.75 26.76
C ASN A 15 20.97 6.99 25.90
N ASN A 16 20.78 6.80 24.58
CA ASN A 16 20.46 7.90 23.68
C ASN A 16 19.06 8.48 23.95
N LEU A 17 18.07 7.62 24.27
CA LEU A 17 16.75 8.07 24.70
C LEU A 17 16.80 8.89 26.00
N LEU A 18 17.62 8.47 26.95
CA LEU A 18 17.82 9.24 28.20
C LEU A 18 18.47 10.61 27.92
N GLN A 19 19.43 10.67 26.99
CA GLN A 19 20.03 11.93 26.56
C GLN A 19 19.00 12.84 25.88
N PHE A 20 18.15 12.32 24.98
CA PHE A 20 17.10 13.11 24.34
C PHE A 20 16.05 13.63 25.32
N HIS A 21 15.73 12.84 26.35
CA HIS A 21 14.87 13.29 27.44
C HIS A 21 15.52 14.43 28.24
N GLN A 22 16.82 14.34 28.56
CA GLN A 22 17.54 15.41 29.26
C GLN A 22 17.64 16.70 28.42
N LEU A 23 17.67 16.58 27.09
CA LEU A 23 17.74 17.70 26.17
C LEU A 23 16.36 18.31 25.83
N ASN A 24 15.27 17.88 26.47
CA ASN A 24 13.89 18.30 26.17
C ASN A 24 13.59 18.26 24.65
N TRP A 25 14.00 17.19 23.97
CA TRP A 25 13.82 17.07 22.52
C TRP A 25 12.34 17.07 22.09
N ILE A 26 11.45 16.70 23.02
CA ILE A 26 9.99 16.82 22.88
C ILE A 26 9.56 17.94 23.83
N ASP A 27 9.22 19.10 23.29
CA ASP A 27 8.78 20.27 24.04
C ASP A 27 7.39 20.71 23.55
N SER A 28 6.77 21.67 24.22
CA SER A 28 5.49 22.31 23.88
C SER A 28 5.41 22.87 22.44
N GLN A 29 6.56 23.07 21.77
CA GLN A 29 6.63 23.50 20.37
C GLN A 29 6.63 22.32 19.36
N THR A 30 6.77 21.08 19.84
CA THR A 30 6.81 19.89 18.99
C THR A 30 5.41 19.57 18.51
N ARG A 31 5.09 19.89 17.24
CA ARG A 31 3.75 19.69 16.67
C ARG A 31 3.44 18.26 16.26
N ALA A 32 4.45 17.51 15.81
CA ALA A 32 4.26 16.12 15.37
C ALA A 32 5.53 15.30 15.53
N ILE A 33 5.38 14.06 16.00
CA ILE A 33 6.42 13.03 16.06
C ILE A 33 5.99 11.88 15.16
N ILE A 34 6.92 11.44 14.33
CA ILE A 34 6.71 10.32 13.42
C ILE A 34 7.74 9.24 13.74
N ILE A 35 7.27 8.06 14.11
CA ILE A 35 8.10 6.87 14.35
C ILE A 35 7.77 5.86 13.27
N GLN A 36 8.76 5.48 12.48
CA GLN A 36 8.62 4.51 11.39
C GLN A 36 9.57 3.36 11.60
N PHE A 37 9.05 2.13 11.54
CA PHE A 37 9.88 0.93 11.56
C PHE A 37 9.22 -0.19 10.76
N THR A 38 10.05 -1.07 10.21
CA THR A 38 9.58 -2.23 9.43
C THR A 38 9.93 -3.49 10.18
N LEU A 39 8.93 -4.35 10.40
CA LEU A 39 9.10 -5.68 10.96
C LEU A 39 9.06 -6.72 9.84
N TYR A 40 9.92 -7.72 9.91
CA TYR A 40 9.90 -8.86 9.01
C TYR A 40 9.46 -10.11 9.77
N ASN A 41 8.45 -10.80 9.26
CA ASN A 41 8.02 -12.09 9.78
C ASN A 41 8.52 -13.21 8.85
N SER A 42 9.51 -13.99 9.32
CA SER A 42 10.09 -15.10 8.55
C SER A 42 9.12 -16.25 8.29
N ASN A 43 8.10 -16.46 9.13
CA ASN A 43 7.14 -17.56 8.99
C ASN A 43 6.17 -17.29 7.82
N SER A 44 5.63 -16.06 7.75
CA SER A 44 4.71 -15.66 6.69
C SER A 44 5.38 -14.95 5.52
N GLN A 45 6.69 -14.66 5.60
CA GLN A 45 7.46 -13.89 4.62
C GLN A 45 6.84 -12.50 4.33
N LEU A 46 6.16 -11.93 5.33
CA LEU A 46 5.52 -10.62 5.25
C LEU A 46 6.41 -9.57 5.91
N PHE A 47 6.58 -8.44 5.23
CA PHE A 47 7.05 -7.22 5.86
C PHE A 47 5.85 -6.44 6.37
N ILE A 48 6.00 -5.77 7.51
CA ILE A 48 4.97 -4.88 8.05
C ILE A 48 5.66 -3.55 8.26
N SER A 49 5.25 -2.53 7.50
CA SER A 49 5.66 -1.15 7.74
C SER A 49 4.71 -0.54 8.78
N ILE A 50 5.26 -0.05 9.87
CA ILE A 50 4.52 0.55 10.98
C ILE A 50 4.89 2.02 11.04
N ASN A 51 3.87 2.87 10.90
CA ASN A 51 3.97 4.33 10.98
C ASN A 51 3.12 4.80 12.17
N LEU A 52 3.78 5.30 13.21
CA LEU A 52 3.15 5.92 14.37
C LEU A 52 3.33 7.43 14.24
N LEU A 53 2.22 8.15 14.17
CA LEU A 53 2.15 9.59 14.15
C LEU A 53 1.52 10.06 15.45
N THR A 54 2.22 10.93 16.16
CA THR A 54 1.72 11.60 17.37
C THR A 54 1.69 13.08 17.09
N GLU A 55 0.51 13.67 17.03
CA GLU A 55 0.30 15.11 16.85
C GLU A 55 -0.02 15.75 18.20
N PHE A 56 0.61 16.89 18.47
CA PHE A 56 0.38 17.69 19.67
C PHE A 56 -0.42 18.91 19.26
N SER A 57 -1.69 18.94 19.69
CA SER A 57 -2.59 20.04 19.41
C SER A 57 -2.35 21.19 20.39
N SER A 58 -2.53 22.42 19.93
CA SER A 58 -2.27 23.65 20.70
C SER A 58 -3.20 23.82 21.92
N THR A 59 -4.23 22.98 22.05
CA THR A 59 -5.32 23.04 23.03
C THR A 59 -5.26 21.90 24.07
N ASP A 60 -4.07 21.36 24.36
CA ASP A 60 -3.82 20.28 25.34
C ASP A 60 -4.26 18.86 24.91
N GLY A 61 -4.51 18.65 23.63
CA GLY A 61 -4.83 17.33 23.07
C GLY A 61 -3.63 16.63 22.45
N ILE A 62 -3.42 15.35 22.76
CA ILE A 62 -2.49 14.47 22.04
C ILE A 62 -3.30 13.57 21.12
N GLU A 63 -3.10 13.69 19.81
CA GLU A 63 -3.73 12.81 18.81
C GLU A 63 -2.72 11.75 18.34
N LEU A 64 -3.08 10.48 18.52
CA LEU A 64 -2.25 9.33 18.14
C LEU A 64 -2.89 8.63 16.94
N GLN A 65 -2.19 8.64 15.81
CA GLN A 65 -2.56 7.87 14.62
C GLN A 65 -1.53 6.77 14.37
N SER A 66 -1.99 5.53 14.35
CA SER A 66 -1.17 4.37 13.96
C SER A 66 -1.63 3.83 12.62
N ARG A 67 -0.67 3.59 11.72
CA ARG A 67 -0.89 2.96 10.42
C ARG A 67 0.01 1.74 10.29
N PHE A 68 -0.63 0.61 9.99
CA PHE A 68 0.03 -0.67 9.79
C PHE A 68 -0.18 -1.09 8.34
N GLU A 69 0.90 -1.11 7.57
CA GLU A 69 0.86 -1.45 6.15
C GLU A 69 1.63 -2.76 5.96
N PRO A 70 0.94 -3.91 5.91
CA PRO A 70 1.56 -5.17 5.55
C PRO A 70 1.93 -5.13 4.07
N ILE A 71 3.21 -5.37 3.80
CA ILE A 71 3.79 -5.42 2.46
C ILE A 71 4.30 -6.85 2.26
N SER A 72 3.61 -7.62 1.42
CA SER A 72 4.15 -8.89 0.96
C SER A 72 5.18 -8.63 -0.13
N PHE A 73 6.40 -9.12 0.05
CA PHE A 73 7.44 -9.09 -0.99
C PHE A 73 7.33 -10.29 -1.95
N GLN A 74 6.44 -11.25 -1.68
CA GLN A 74 6.28 -12.43 -2.51
C GLN A 74 5.52 -12.14 -3.79
N VAL A 75 6.31 -11.94 -4.83
CA VAL A 75 5.96 -12.12 -6.23
C VAL A 75 6.01 -13.64 -6.49
N PHE A 76 4.83 -14.31 -6.49
CA PHE A 76 4.61 -15.69 -6.96
C PHE A 76 5.30 -16.85 -6.24
N THR A 77 5.08 -17.07 -4.95
CA THR A 77 5.68 -18.23 -4.26
C THR A 77 4.96 -19.56 -4.43
N SER A 78 3.72 -19.56 -4.89
CA SER A 78 2.98 -20.80 -5.12
C SER A 78 2.66 -20.99 -6.60
N LEU A 79 2.86 -22.22 -7.10
CA LEU A 79 2.40 -22.62 -8.44
C LEU A 79 0.90 -22.34 -8.62
N PHE A 80 0.13 -22.46 -7.54
CA PHE A 80 -1.29 -22.12 -7.52
C PHE A 80 -1.54 -20.65 -7.90
N GLN A 81 -0.80 -19.70 -7.31
CA GLN A 81 -0.95 -18.29 -7.63
C GLN A 81 -0.59 -17.99 -9.09
N LEU A 82 0.43 -18.65 -9.63
CA LEU A 82 0.82 -18.52 -11.04
C LEU A 82 -0.29 -19.03 -11.97
N ILE A 83 -0.85 -20.20 -11.68
CA ILE A 83 -1.99 -20.78 -12.42
C ILE A 83 -3.20 -19.84 -12.36
N CYS A 84 -3.53 -19.31 -11.18
CA CYS A 84 -4.62 -18.35 -11.01
C CYS A 84 -4.40 -17.07 -11.82
N MET A 85 -3.18 -16.55 -11.88
CA MET A 85 -2.87 -15.37 -12.70
C MET A 85 -3.02 -15.66 -14.19
N ILE A 86 -2.56 -16.82 -14.68
CA ILE A 86 -2.75 -17.22 -16.08
C ILE A 86 -4.25 -17.33 -16.40
N PHE A 87 -5.03 -17.96 -15.53
CA PHE A 87 -6.47 -18.09 -15.70
C PHE A 87 -7.17 -16.72 -15.71
N TYR A 88 -6.77 -15.82 -14.81
CA TYR A 88 -7.27 -14.44 -14.77
C TYR A 88 -6.96 -13.69 -16.08
N MET A 89 -5.74 -13.81 -16.60
CA MET A 89 -5.37 -13.19 -17.88
C MET A 89 -6.21 -13.73 -19.05
N ILE A 90 -6.42 -15.05 -19.11
CA ILE A 90 -7.29 -15.67 -20.13
C ILE A 90 -8.73 -15.14 -20.01
N PHE A 91 -9.25 -15.00 -18.79
CA PHE A 91 -10.58 -14.46 -18.54
C PHE A 91 -10.73 -13.00 -19.00
N ILE A 92 -9.73 -12.15 -18.75
CA ILE A 92 -9.75 -10.76 -19.24
C ILE A 92 -9.71 -10.70 -20.77
N ILE A 93 -8.90 -11.55 -21.42
CA ILE A 93 -8.82 -11.60 -22.89
C ILE A 93 -10.15 -12.04 -23.50
N SER A 94 -10.78 -13.08 -22.96
CA SER A 94 -12.07 -13.55 -23.49
C SER A 94 -13.17 -12.49 -23.33
N MET A 95 -13.20 -11.79 -22.19
CA MET A 95 -14.10 -10.66 -21.97
C MET A 95 -13.86 -9.52 -22.95
N MET A 96 -12.60 -9.18 -23.25
CA MET A 96 -12.27 -8.19 -24.29
C MET A 96 -12.83 -8.59 -25.66
N VAL A 97 -12.69 -9.85 -26.06
CA VAL A 97 -13.20 -10.31 -27.37
C VAL A 97 -14.73 -10.20 -27.43
N ILE A 98 -15.43 -10.62 -26.38
CA ILE A 98 -16.90 -10.52 -26.30
C ILE A 98 -17.34 -9.06 -26.35
N GLU A 99 -16.64 -8.18 -25.64
CA GLU A 99 -16.96 -6.76 -25.61
C GLU A 99 -16.70 -6.06 -26.95
N ILE A 100 -15.60 -6.37 -27.63
CA ILE A 100 -15.31 -5.86 -28.98
C ILE A 100 -16.40 -6.31 -29.97
N GLN A 101 -16.81 -7.58 -29.93
CA GLN A 101 -17.89 -8.06 -30.79
C GLN A 101 -19.22 -7.36 -30.49
N SER A 102 -19.50 -7.10 -29.21
CA SER A 102 -20.73 -6.41 -28.77
C SER A 102 -20.73 -4.95 -29.20
N LEU A 103 -19.58 -4.26 -29.09
CA LEU A 103 -19.37 -2.89 -29.58
C LEU A 103 -19.63 -2.79 -31.09
N ILE A 104 -19.11 -3.74 -31.88
CA ILE A 104 -19.30 -3.75 -33.34
C ILE A 104 -20.77 -3.94 -33.71
N LYS A 105 -21.49 -4.82 -32.99
CA LYS A 105 -22.91 -5.11 -33.26
C LYS A 105 -23.86 -4.00 -32.84
N LEU A 106 -23.66 -3.43 -31.63
CA LEU A 106 -24.63 -2.53 -30.99
C LEU A 106 -24.28 -1.04 -31.16
N LYS A 107 -23.05 -0.70 -31.59
CA LYS A 107 -22.54 0.66 -31.86
C LYS A 107 -22.96 1.69 -30.79
N ILE A 108 -23.97 2.51 -31.07
CA ILE A 108 -24.42 3.62 -30.21
C ILE A 108 -25.38 3.14 -29.11
N VAL A 109 -26.16 2.08 -29.36
CA VAL A 109 -27.08 1.50 -28.36
C VAL A 109 -26.32 0.86 -27.21
N TYR A 110 -25.09 0.40 -27.48
CA TYR A 110 -24.18 -0.15 -26.48
C TYR A 110 -23.94 0.84 -25.31
N PHE A 111 -23.77 2.13 -25.60
CA PHE A 111 -23.58 3.16 -24.58
C PHE A 111 -24.83 3.49 -23.77
N ARG A 112 -25.99 2.93 -24.09
CA ARG A 112 -27.20 3.10 -23.26
C ARG A 112 -27.39 1.96 -22.26
N ASN A 113 -26.59 0.89 -22.39
CA ASN A 113 -26.70 -0.27 -21.54
C ASN A 113 -25.74 -0.16 -20.34
N VAL A 114 -26.30 -0.26 -19.12
CA VAL A 114 -25.51 -0.18 -17.87
C VAL A 114 -24.50 -1.33 -17.77
N TRP A 115 -24.87 -2.53 -18.23
CA TRP A 115 -24.00 -3.71 -18.20
C TRP A 115 -22.73 -3.53 -19.05
N SER A 116 -22.87 -2.87 -20.19
CA SER A 116 -21.76 -2.53 -21.08
C SER A 116 -20.75 -1.58 -20.41
N PHE A 117 -21.24 -0.60 -19.64
CA PHE A 117 -20.36 0.27 -18.84
C PHE A 117 -19.64 -0.48 -17.73
N ILE A 118 -20.31 -1.43 -17.04
CA ILE A 118 -19.68 -2.24 -16.01
C ILE A 118 -18.53 -3.06 -16.60
N ASN A 119 -18.76 -3.70 -17.76
CA ASN A 119 -17.74 -4.52 -18.41
C ASN A 119 -16.53 -3.69 -18.89
N LEU A 120 -16.77 -2.50 -19.46
CA LEU A 120 -15.70 -1.54 -19.76
C LEU A 120 -14.94 -1.08 -18.51
N GLY A 121 -15.63 -0.90 -17.39
CA GLY A 121 -15.03 -0.59 -16.10
C GLY A 121 -14.09 -1.70 -15.62
N ILE A 122 -14.51 -2.96 -15.72
CA ILE A 122 -13.68 -4.11 -15.37
C ILE A 122 -12.41 -4.17 -16.24
N ILE A 123 -12.57 -4.04 -17.56
CA ILE A 123 -11.43 -4.07 -18.50
C ILE A 123 -10.46 -2.93 -18.20
N SER A 124 -10.95 -1.69 -18.05
CA SER A 124 -10.09 -0.53 -17.78
C SER A 124 -9.35 -0.65 -16.44
N CYS A 125 -10.00 -1.16 -15.39
CA CYS A 125 -9.38 -1.42 -14.10
C CYS A 125 -8.28 -2.51 -14.22
N SER A 126 -8.51 -3.57 -15.01
CA SER A 126 -7.50 -4.60 -15.27
C SER A 126 -6.25 -4.03 -15.97
N TRP A 127 -6.43 -3.18 -16.98
CA TRP A 127 -5.31 -2.50 -17.65
C TRP A 127 -4.57 -1.54 -16.71
N ALA A 128 -5.31 -0.78 -15.89
CA ALA A 128 -4.72 0.11 -14.89
C ALA A 128 -3.88 -0.66 -13.87
N ASN A 129 -4.35 -1.82 -13.41
CA ASN A 129 -3.61 -2.69 -12.50
C ASN A 129 -2.28 -3.17 -13.12
N ILE A 130 -2.29 -3.57 -14.39
CA ILE A 130 -1.07 -3.95 -15.12
C ILE A 130 -0.11 -2.75 -15.25
N GLY A 131 -0.64 -1.56 -15.56
CA GLY A 131 0.16 -0.34 -15.66
C GLY A 131 0.82 0.05 -14.33
N ILE A 132 0.08 0.00 -13.22
CA ILE A 132 0.62 0.25 -11.88
C ILE A 132 1.67 -0.80 -11.52
N TYR A 133 1.44 -2.06 -11.86
CA TYR A 133 2.41 -3.13 -11.64
C TYR A 133 3.73 -2.83 -12.37
N ILE A 134 3.67 -2.48 -13.66
CA ILE A 134 4.87 -2.12 -14.43
C ILE A 134 5.54 -0.89 -13.83
N TRP A 135 4.80 0.18 -13.50
CA TRP A 135 5.38 1.39 -12.93
C TRP A 135 6.04 1.18 -11.57
N ARG A 136 5.53 0.24 -10.77
CA ARG A 136 6.07 -0.06 -9.44
C ARG A 136 7.28 -1.00 -9.45
N TYR A 137 7.42 -1.84 -10.48
CA TYR A 137 8.47 -2.86 -10.58
C TYR A 137 9.48 -2.66 -11.73
N GLY A 138 9.25 -1.69 -12.62
CA GLY A 138 10.19 -1.25 -13.66
C GLY A 138 10.95 -0.02 -13.22
#